data_AF-A0A7S2L0S5-F1
#
_entry.id   AF-A0A7S2L0S5-F1
#
_cell.length_a   1.000
_cell.length_b   1.000
_cell.length_c   1.000
_cell.angle_alpha   90.00
_cell.angle_beta   90.00
_cell.angle_gamma   90.00
#
_symmetry.space_group_name_H-M   'P 1'
#
loop_
_entity.id
_entity.type
_entity.pdbx_description
1 polymer ?
#
loop_
_entity_poly.entity_id
_entity_poly.type
_entity_poly.pdbx_seq_one_letter_code
_entity_poly.pdbx_strand_id
1 'polypeptide(L)'
;VQGDRQTVLAAVRLDGRALAHAEPAFRGDREVVLAAVQNFGCALAFAHEPLRADYAVVRAAVEQDGMALFHAASDLCAHRGVVLAAVSQCGGALMRAAPALRDDREVVLTAVSQDGGALEHASARLCSD
;
A
#
# COMPACT_ATOMS: atom_id res chain seq x y z
N VAL A 1 -13.09 -3.46 -26.88
CA VAL A 1 -12.24 -4.19 -25.90
C VAL A 1 -10.78 -3.74 -25.86
N GLN A 2 -9.95 -3.84 -26.92
CA GLN A 2 -8.55 -3.35 -26.84
C GLN A 2 -8.44 -1.81 -26.77
N GLY A 3 -9.30 -1.08 -27.49
CA GLY A 3 -9.36 0.38 -27.43
C GLY A 3 -9.77 0.90 -26.05
N ASP A 4 -10.73 0.24 -25.41
CA ASP A 4 -11.18 0.57 -24.05
C ASP A 4 -10.06 0.34 -23.03
N ARG A 5 -9.32 -0.77 -23.15
CA ARG A 5 -8.17 -1.06 -22.29
C ARG A 5 -7.10 0.02 -22.37
N GLN A 6 -6.68 0.40 -23.58
CA GLN A 6 -5.67 1.45 -23.76
C GLN A 6 -6.15 2.81 -23.23
N THR A 7 -7.43 3.10 -23.39
CA THR A 7 -8.05 4.33 -22.87
C THR A 7 -8.04 4.35 -21.35
N VAL A 8 -8.42 3.24 -20.71
CA VAL A 8 -8.33 3.07 -19.25
C VAL A 8 -6.88 3.17 -18.77
N LEU A 9 -5.93 2.53 -19.46
CA LEU A 9 -4.51 2.61 -19.15
C LEU A 9 -3.96 4.04 -19.24
N ALA A 10 -4.35 4.80 -20.27
CA ALA A 10 -4.00 6.20 -20.40
C ALA A 10 -4.62 7.05 -19.29
N ALA A 11 -5.89 6.79 -18.95
CA ALA A 11 -6.61 7.49 -17.89
C ALA A 11 -5.97 7.26 -16.51
N VAL A 12 -5.67 6.00 -16.13
CA VAL A 12 -5.06 5.69 -14.82
C VAL A 12 -3.61 6.18 -14.71
N ARG A 13 -2.91 6.35 -15.84
CA ARG A 13 -1.57 6.96 -15.87
C ARG A 13 -1.61 8.47 -15.65
N LEU A 14 -2.71 9.12 -16.02
CA LEU A 14 -2.95 10.54 -15.78
C LEU A 14 -3.45 10.78 -14.35
N ASP A 15 -4.43 9.99 -13.91
CA ASP A 15 -5.00 10.02 -12.56
C ASP A 15 -5.32 8.59 -12.10
N GLY A 16 -4.54 8.05 -11.15
CA GLY A 16 -4.74 6.70 -10.63
C GLY A 16 -6.11 6.46 -10.01
N ARG A 17 -6.84 7.52 -9.61
CA ARG A 17 -8.23 7.43 -9.11
C ARG A 17 -9.23 7.07 -10.22
N ALA A 18 -8.86 7.22 -11.49
CA ALA A 18 -9.68 6.79 -12.61
C ALA A 18 -10.01 5.28 -12.55
N LEU A 19 -9.21 4.48 -11.84
CA LEU A 19 -9.48 3.07 -11.58
C LEU A 19 -10.83 2.85 -10.87
N ALA A 20 -11.28 3.81 -10.05
CA ALA A 20 -12.58 3.78 -9.37
C ALA A 20 -13.77 3.80 -10.34
N HIS A 21 -13.58 4.34 -11.54
CA HIS A 21 -14.58 4.44 -12.60
C HIS A 21 -14.43 3.35 -13.67
N ALA A 22 -13.31 2.63 -13.69
CA ALA A 22 -13.10 1.55 -14.62
C ALA A 22 -14.06 0.37 -14.35
N GLU A 23 -14.37 -0.40 -15.39
CA GLU A 23 -15.19 -1.61 -15.24
C GLU A 23 -14.50 -2.64 -14.32
N PRO A 24 -15.27 -3.52 -13.66
CA PRO A 24 -14.71 -4.54 -12.75
C PRO A 24 -13.62 -5.40 -13.40
N ALA A 25 -13.74 -5.70 -14.69
CA ALA A 25 -12.74 -6.44 -15.45
C ALA A 25 -11.36 -5.76 -15.44
N PHE A 26 -11.30 -4.43 -15.51
CA PHE A 26 -10.05 -3.67 -15.47
C PHE A 26 -9.52 -3.46 -14.06
N ARG A 27 -10.39 -3.45 -13.04
CA ARG A 27 -9.98 -3.46 -11.62
C ARG A 27 -9.34 -4.78 -11.20
N GLY A 28 -9.57 -5.84 -11.97
CA GLY A 28 -8.87 -7.13 -11.87
C GLY A 28 -7.70 -7.28 -12.84
N ASP A 29 -7.46 -6.32 -13.74
CA ASP A 29 -6.31 -6.36 -14.65
C ASP A 29 -5.07 -5.82 -13.91
N ARG A 30 -4.13 -6.73 -13.66
CA ARG A 30 -2.89 -6.43 -12.95
C ARG A 30 -2.11 -5.27 -13.58
N GLU A 31 -2.01 -5.18 -14.91
CA GLU A 31 -1.25 -4.09 -15.54
C GLU A 31 -1.94 -2.73 -15.38
N VAL A 32 -3.28 -2.70 -15.46
CA VAL A 32 -4.06 -1.47 -15.28
C VAL A 32 -3.94 -1.00 -13.83
N VAL A 33 -4.11 -1.90 -12.86
CA VAL A 33 -3.96 -1.58 -11.44
C VAL A 33 -2.52 -1.15 -11.13
N LEU A 34 -1.51 -1.82 -11.68
CA LEU A 34 -0.11 -1.47 -11.45
C LEU A 34 0.21 -0.07 -11.98
N ALA A 35 -0.31 0.29 -13.16
CA ALA A 35 -0.19 1.64 -13.70
C ALA A 35 -0.93 2.68 -12.84
N ALA A 36 -2.10 2.33 -12.29
CA ALA A 36 -2.85 3.21 -11.40
C ALA A 36 -2.12 3.47 -10.07
N VAL A 37 -1.60 2.42 -9.41
CA VAL A 37 -0.90 2.57 -8.12
C VAL A 37 0.46 3.25 -8.26
N GLN A 38 1.10 3.15 -9.43
CA GLN A 38 2.33 3.89 -9.74
C GLN A 38 2.09 5.40 -9.86
N ASN A 39 0.89 5.83 -10.23
CA ASN A 39 0.50 7.23 -10.27
C ASN A 39 -0.07 7.71 -8.93
N PHE A 40 -0.87 6.86 -8.27
CA PHE A 40 -1.52 7.15 -6.99
C PHE A 40 -1.58 5.87 -6.14
N GLY A 41 -0.70 5.71 -5.15
CA GLY A 41 -0.60 4.47 -4.37
C GLY A 41 -1.91 4.03 -3.70
N CYS A 42 -2.71 4.97 -3.20
CA CYS A 42 -4.04 4.70 -2.66
C CYS A 42 -5.08 4.20 -3.69
N ALA A 43 -4.77 4.18 -4.99
CA ALA A 43 -5.61 3.55 -6.02
C ALA A 43 -5.81 2.04 -5.77
N LEU A 44 -4.94 1.41 -4.96
CA LEU A 44 -5.10 0.04 -4.49
C LEU A 44 -6.47 -0.21 -3.83
N ALA A 45 -7.10 0.83 -3.25
CA ALA A 45 -8.45 0.77 -2.69
C ALA A 45 -9.52 0.31 -3.69
N PHE A 46 -9.33 0.61 -4.98
CA PHE A 46 -10.27 0.29 -6.04
C PHE A 46 -9.94 -1.03 -6.77
N ALA A 47 -8.78 -1.61 -6.50
CA ALA A 47 -8.38 -2.89 -7.07
C ALA A 47 -9.24 -4.03 -6.52
N HIS A 48 -9.41 -5.08 -7.31
CA HIS A 48 -10.03 -6.31 -6.85
C HIS A 48 -9.24 -6.94 -5.70
N GLU A 49 -9.96 -7.59 -4.79
CA GLU A 49 -9.43 -8.29 -3.62
C GLU A 49 -8.17 -9.14 -3.88
N PRO A 50 -8.11 -10.00 -4.92
CA PRO A 50 -6.90 -10.77 -5.22
C PRO A 50 -5.67 -9.90 -5.52
N LEU A 51 -5.84 -8.73 -6.14
CA LEU A 51 -4.73 -7.81 -6.41
C LEU A 51 -4.32 -7.01 -5.18
N ARG A 52 -5.23 -6.83 -4.21
CA ARG A 52 -4.90 -6.27 -2.89
C ARG A 52 -4.09 -7.23 -2.02
N ALA A 53 -4.07 -8.51 -2.36
CA ALA A 53 -3.20 -9.54 -1.78
C ALA A 53 -1.96 -9.83 -2.64
N ASP A 54 -1.84 -9.24 -3.83
CA ASP A 54 -0.68 -9.42 -4.70
C ASP A 54 0.49 -8.59 -4.19
N TYR A 55 1.55 -9.30 -3.75
CA TYR A 55 2.76 -8.68 -3.22
C TYR A 55 3.37 -7.63 -4.17
N ALA A 56 3.42 -7.88 -5.48
CA ALA A 56 4.05 -6.96 -6.43
C ALA A 56 3.22 -5.67 -6.59
N VAL A 57 1.89 -5.80 -6.63
CA VAL A 57 0.99 -4.65 -6.74
C VAL A 57 1.00 -3.82 -5.48
N VAL A 58 0.86 -4.46 -4.31
CA VAL A 58 0.87 -3.75 -3.03
C VAL A 58 2.23 -3.13 -2.77
N ARG A 59 3.33 -3.83 -3.07
CA ARG A 59 4.67 -3.26 -2.93
C ARG A 59 4.84 -1.99 -3.76
N ALA A 60 4.45 -2.01 -5.04
CA ALA A 60 4.49 -0.83 -5.89
C ALA A 60 3.62 0.32 -5.34
N ALA A 61 2.45 -0.03 -4.78
CA ALA A 61 1.56 0.95 -4.16
C ALA A 61 2.16 1.59 -2.91
N VAL A 62 2.78 0.80 -2.01
CA VAL A 62 3.40 1.33 -0.78
C VAL A 62 4.70 2.07 -1.03
N GLU A 63 5.46 1.69 -2.08
CA GLU A 63 6.64 2.44 -2.53
C GLU A 63 6.25 3.83 -3.04
N GLN A 64 5.07 3.96 -3.65
CA GLN A 64 4.50 5.26 -4.04
C GLN A 64 3.92 6.03 -2.83
N ASP A 65 3.07 5.38 -2.04
CA ASP A 65 2.39 5.98 -0.89
C ASP A 65 2.29 4.96 0.25
N GLY A 66 3.00 5.20 1.36
CA GLY A 66 3.01 4.31 2.51
C GLY A 66 1.60 4.05 3.09
N MET A 67 0.65 4.98 2.89
CA MET A 67 -0.74 4.80 3.31
C MET A 67 -1.50 3.78 2.46
N ALA A 68 -0.99 3.39 1.28
CA ALA A 68 -1.59 2.32 0.48
C ALA A 68 -1.69 0.99 1.25
N LEU A 69 -0.84 0.79 2.27
CA LEU A 69 -0.91 -0.38 3.16
C LEU A 69 -2.27 -0.51 3.87
N PHE A 70 -3.01 0.59 4.08
CA PHE A 70 -4.36 0.55 4.62
C PHE A 70 -5.33 -0.26 3.76
N HIS A 71 -5.11 -0.27 2.45
CA HIS A 71 -5.93 -1.00 1.48
C HIS A 71 -5.37 -2.37 1.16
N ALA A 72 -4.16 -2.73 1.58
CA ALA A 72 -3.62 -4.07 1.38
C ALA A 72 -4.43 -5.14 2.14
N ALA A 73 -4.32 -6.39 1.69
CA ALA A 73 -4.82 -7.54 2.43
C ALA A 73 -4.06 -7.72 3.75
N SER A 74 -4.75 -8.25 4.76
CA SER A 74 -4.18 -8.45 6.10
C SER A 74 -2.93 -9.34 6.10
N ASP A 75 -2.82 -10.28 5.15
CA ASP A 75 -1.64 -11.13 5.00
C ASP A 75 -0.39 -10.30 4.69
N LEU A 76 -0.51 -9.25 3.87
CA LEU A 76 0.60 -8.37 3.53
C LEU A 76 0.91 -7.36 4.65
N CYS A 77 -0.07 -7.02 5.49
CA CYS A 77 0.17 -6.29 6.73
C CYS A 77 1.05 -7.07 7.73
N ALA A 78 1.13 -8.39 7.62
CA ALA A 78 2.05 -9.23 8.39
C ALA A 78 3.39 -9.46 7.67
N HIS A 79 3.50 -9.04 6.42
CA HIS A 79 4.71 -9.23 5.62
C HIS A 79 5.71 -8.12 5.90
N ARG A 80 6.77 -8.47 6.65
CA ARG A 80 7.84 -7.54 7.06
C ARG A 80 8.34 -6.64 5.94
N GLY A 81 8.65 -7.21 4.77
CA GLY A 81 9.18 -6.44 3.64
C GLY A 81 8.22 -5.37 3.09
N VAL A 82 6.91 -5.62 3.10
CA VAL A 82 5.91 -4.64 2.62
C VAL A 82 5.72 -3.56 3.66
N VAL A 83 5.61 -3.94 4.94
CA VAL A 83 5.48 -2.99 6.05
C VAL A 83 6.71 -2.10 6.15
N LEU A 84 7.92 -2.66 6.00
CA LEU A 84 9.16 -1.88 6.07
C LEU A 84 9.23 -0.83 4.95
N ALA A 85 8.83 -1.19 3.73
CA ALA A 85 8.70 -0.23 2.63
C ALA A 85 7.65 0.85 2.94
N ALA A 86 6.50 0.46 3.48
CA ALA A 86 5.42 1.39 3.83
C ALA A 86 5.83 2.38 4.94
N VAL A 87 6.44 1.90 6.03
CA VAL A 87 6.90 2.76 7.14
C VAL A 87 8.07 3.64 6.73
N SER A 88 8.89 3.18 5.78
CA SER A 88 9.95 4.00 5.20
C SER A 88 9.42 5.17 4.37
N GLN A 89 8.21 5.06 3.82
CA GLN A 89 7.54 6.16 3.11
C GLN A 89 6.67 7.02 4.03
N CYS A 90 5.99 6.40 5.00
CA CYS A 90 5.14 7.08 5.96
C CYS A 90 5.15 6.33 7.29
N GLY A 91 5.74 6.92 8.34
CA GLY A 91 5.82 6.28 9.66
C GLY A 91 4.44 5.89 10.23
N GLY A 92 3.39 6.65 9.92
CA GLY A 92 2.01 6.34 10.29
C GLY A 92 1.46 5.01 9.73
N ALA A 93 2.07 4.46 8.67
CA ALA A 93 1.71 3.15 8.13
C ALA A 93 1.89 2.01 9.16
N LEU A 94 2.72 2.21 10.20
CA LEU A 94 2.95 1.26 11.28
C LEU A 94 1.64 0.86 12.00
N MET A 95 0.64 1.75 12.05
CA MET A 95 -0.67 1.45 12.64
C MET A 95 -1.34 0.21 11.99
N ARG A 96 -1.12 0.01 10.69
CA ARG A 96 -1.71 -1.10 9.92
C ARG A 96 -0.86 -2.36 9.91
N ALA A 97 0.37 -2.29 10.39
CA ALA A 97 1.22 -3.46 10.52
C ALA A 97 0.62 -4.46 11.53
N ALA A 98 0.86 -5.75 11.30
CA ALA A 98 0.48 -6.78 12.25
C ALA A 98 1.14 -6.52 13.62
N PRO A 99 0.50 -6.92 14.75
CA PRO A 99 1.04 -6.68 16.09
C PRO A 99 2.47 -7.16 16.29
N ALA A 100 2.83 -8.28 15.65
CA ALA A 100 4.19 -8.83 15.68
C ALA A 100 5.24 -7.88 15.06
N LEU A 101 4.88 -7.15 14.00
CA LEU A 101 5.77 -6.17 13.35
C LEU A 101 5.79 -4.82 14.07
N ARG A 102 4.73 -4.49 14.81
CA ARG A 102 4.71 -3.34 15.72
C ARG A 102 5.59 -3.53 16.96
N ASP A 103 6.01 -4.78 17.21
CA ASP A 103 7.01 -5.15 18.22
C ASP A 103 8.40 -5.39 17.60
N ASP A 104 8.54 -5.30 16.27
CA ASP A 104 9.84 -5.41 15.59
C ASP A 104 10.58 -4.07 15.71
N ARG A 105 11.68 -4.08 16.46
CA ARG A 105 12.50 -2.90 16.72
C ARG A 105 12.98 -2.21 15.44
N GLU A 106 13.32 -2.96 14.39
CA GLU A 106 13.81 -2.36 13.13
C GLU A 106 12.69 -1.63 12.39
N VAL A 107 11.50 -2.25 12.34
CA VAL A 107 10.31 -1.66 11.69
C VAL A 107 9.87 -0.41 12.46
N VAL A 108 9.81 -0.48 13.79
CA VAL A 108 9.45 0.66 14.64
C VAL A 108 10.48 1.78 14.55
N LEU A 109 11.78 1.48 14.62
CA LEU A 109 12.83 2.49 14.48
C LEU A 109 12.76 3.19 13.12
N THR A 110 12.50 2.44 12.05
CA THR A 110 12.32 3.02 10.71
C THR A 110 11.11 3.94 10.67
N ALA A 111 9.98 3.51 11.24
CA ALA A 111 8.76 4.31 11.30
C ALA A 111 8.95 5.60 12.11
N VAL A 112 9.59 5.51 13.28
CA VAL A 112 9.85 6.65 14.18
C VAL A 112 10.86 7.63 13.57
N SER A 113 11.83 7.12 12.80
CA SER A 113 12.79 7.95 12.08
C SER A 113 12.13 8.76 10.96
N GLN A 114 11.05 8.23 10.37
CA GLN A 114 10.26 8.95 9.35
C GLN A 114 9.24 9.90 9.97
N ASP A 115 8.51 9.44 10.98
CA ASP A 115 7.52 10.22 11.70
C ASP A 115 7.64 9.93 13.20
N GLY A 116 8.09 10.91 13.98
CA GLY A 116 8.24 10.75 15.43
C GLY A 116 6.93 10.37 16.14
N GLY A 117 5.77 10.69 15.55
CA GLY A 117 4.45 10.28 16.04
C GLY A 117 4.15 8.79 15.84
N ALA A 118 4.89 8.09 14.97
CA ALA A 118 4.72 6.65 14.76
C ALA A 118 5.00 5.83 16.03
N LEU A 119 5.73 6.39 17.01
CA LEU A 119 5.99 5.76 18.30
C LEU A 119 4.69 5.47 19.07
N GLU A 120 3.63 6.25 18.87
CA GLU A 120 2.30 5.98 19.46
C GLU A 120 1.67 4.69 18.93
N HIS A 121 2.11 4.25 17.76
CA HIS A 121 1.67 3.00 17.13
C HIS A 121 2.63 1.85 17.38
N ALA A 122 3.78 2.05 18.02
CA ALA A 122 4.61 0.95 18.47
C ALA A 122 3.89 0.12 19.55
N SER A 123 4.39 -1.08 19.83
CA SER A 123 3.94 -1.83 21.00
C SER A 123 4.27 -1.05 22.28
N ALA A 124 3.41 -1.14 23.30
CA ALA A 124 3.66 -0.47 24.57
C ALA A 124 4.99 -0.87 25.23
N ARG A 125 5.53 -2.05 24.88
CA ARG A 125 6.87 -2.49 25.31
C ARG A 125 7.96 -1.58 24.76
N LEU A 126 7.92 -1.25 23.48
CA LEU A 126 8.91 -0.37 22.83
C LEU A 126 8.71 1.11 23.13
N CYS A 127 7.49 1.55 23.48
CA CYS A 127 7.26 2.93 23.94
C CYS A 127 7.86 3.21 25.33
N SER A 128 8.22 2.18 26.09
CA SER A 128 8.64 2.26 27.50
C SER A 128 10.15 2.07 27.72
N ASP A 129 10.91 1.75 26.65
CA ASP A 129 12.36 1.50 26.64
C ASP A 129 13.13 2.75 26.18
#